data_AF-A0A9D6SEV6-F1
#
_entry.id   AF-A0A9D6SEV6-F1
#
_cell.length_a   1.000
_cell.length_b   1.000
_cell.length_c   1.000
_cell.angle_alpha   90.00
_cell.angle_beta   90.00
_cell.angle_gamma   90.00
#
_symmetry.space_group_name_H-M   'P 1'
#
loop_
_entity.id
_entity.type
_entity.pdbx_description
1 polymer ?
#
loop_
_entity_poly.entity_id
_entity_poly.type
_entity_poly.pdbx_seq_one_letter_code
_entity_poly.pdbx_strand_id
1 'polypeptide(L)'
;MKSTSITRRLLLAMIVVAGAAFATRPHGAEVPAFDLLIINGRILDGSGNPWFAGSVGIRNGKIAEIGRIPDASGKQVINAKGLVITPGFIDLHSHSDYTLLADGAAQSKIRQGVTTEILGEAESAAPVLGPAVADFDRSLRPYGVHRDWTTFAQYFARLERQGIAVNVASYVGSGQVRHCAMGNVNRAPTPEELRRMRGLVEQAMRDGAIGLSSGLIYPPNSYAQTDELVELARIAARHGGIYASHIRSEGDTSLAAIDEAIDIGERAGLPVHIFHFKAFGQAHWGHIRERIERIQAARNRGLEITADQYPYIAGMTGLRMCIPAKFMEGTSEEFASRLKDPKVRAEIRRAIEEGLPGWGDNMVKIVGGWHGVLVAALQKPENKKFEGMRTDDVAKAMGKDPLDALCDLLISEGGSADAVYF
;
A
#
# COMPACT_ATOMS: atom_id res chain seq x y z
N MET A 1 -98.62 -58.11 43.47
CA MET A 1 -97.18 -58.36 43.16
C MET A 1 -96.86 -57.62 41.88
N LYS A 2 -95.76 -56.89 41.65
CA LYS A 2 -94.68 -56.16 42.39
C LYS A 2 -94.14 -55.20 41.27
N SER A 3 -93.60 -53.99 41.43
CA SER A 3 -93.09 -53.19 42.56
C SER A 3 -92.84 -51.75 42.08
N THR A 4 -93.15 -50.73 42.89
CA THR A 4 -92.80 -49.28 42.79
C THR A 4 -93.35 -48.62 44.08
N SER A 5 -92.89 -47.52 44.68
CA SER A 5 -91.88 -46.46 44.47
C SER A 5 -91.62 -45.81 45.87
N ILE A 6 -90.74 -44.84 46.18
CA ILE A 6 -89.63 -44.10 45.53
C ILE A 6 -88.78 -43.48 46.69
N THR A 7 -87.51 -43.11 46.49
CA THR A 7 -86.68 -42.48 47.55
C THR A 7 -86.19 -41.06 47.18
N ARG A 8 -85.83 -40.26 48.19
CA ARG A 8 -85.69 -38.79 48.18
C ARG A 8 -84.57 -38.21 47.30
N ARG A 9 -84.80 -36.95 46.87
CA ARG A 9 -83.81 -35.99 46.35
C ARG A 9 -82.88 -35.46 47.45
N LEU A 10 -81.65 -35.06 47.08
CA LEU A 10 -81.09 -33.72 47.37
C LEU A 10 -79.80 -33.44 46.57
N LEU A 11 -79.39 -32.17 46.53
CA LEU A 11 -78.43 -31.58 45.57
C LEU A 11 -76.95 -31.82 45.91
N LEU A 12 -76.09 -31.77 44.89
CA LEU A 12 -74.74 -31.21 45.00
C LEU A 12 -74.47 -30.30 43.79
N ALA A 13 -73.87 -29.13 44.01
CA ALA A 13 -73.53 -28.18 42.96
C ALA A 13 -72.10 -28.40 42.44
N MET A 14 -71.86 -28.21 41.14
CA MET A 14 -70.51 -28.14 40.57
C MET A 14 -70.20 -26.74 40.08
N ILE A 15 -69.05 -26.22 40.50
CA ILE A 15 -68.46 -24.96 40.02
C ILE A 15 -67.69 -25.25 38.73
N VAL A 16 -68.01 -24.54 37.66
CA VAL A 16 -67.24 -24.60 36.40
C VAL A 16 -66.14 -23.55 36.45
N VAL A 17 -64.89 -23.97 36.59
CA VAL A 17 -63.72 -23.10 36.41
C VAL A 17 -63.38 -23.05 34.92
N ALA A 18 -63.64 -21.90 34.29
CA ALA A 18 -63.24 -21.66 32.91
C ALA A 18 -61.72 -21.44 32.82
N GLY A 19 -60.97 -22.52 32.61
CA GLY A 19 -59.54 -22.47 32.32
C GLY A 19 -59.29 -21.86 30.94
N ALA A 20 -59.04 -20.55 30.88
CA ALA A 20 -58.52 -19.90 29.68
C ALA A 20 -57.10 -20.40 29.42
N ALA A 21 -56.96 -21.43 28.58
CA ALA A 21 -55.67 -21.91 28.12
C ALA A 21 -54.99 -20.80 27.30
N PHE A 22 -54.03 -20.10 27.92
CA PHE A 22 -53.05 -19.31 27.18
C PHE A 22 -52.25 -20.27 26.31
N ALA A 23 -52.66 -20.39 25.04
CA ALA A 23 -51.88 -21.04 24.02
C ALA A 23 -50.59 -20.24 23.82
N THR A 24 -49.53 -20.63 24.51
CA THR A 24 -48.18 -20.19 24.24
C THR A 24 -47.83 -20.62 22.82
N ARG A 25 -48.03 -19.71 21.86
CA ARG A 25 -47.47 -19.86 20.52
C ARG A 25 -45.98 -20.16 20.70
N PRO A 26 -45.44 -21.23 20.06
CA PRO A 26 -44.00 -21.42 20.08
C PRO A 26 -43.38 -20.15 19.50
N HIS A 27 -42.51 -19.51 20.28
CA HIS A 27 -41.74 -18.35 19.85
C HIS A 27 -40.70 -18.89 18.88
N GLY A 28 -41.13 -19.14 17.63
CA GLY A 28 -40.24 -19.55 16.56
C GLY A 28 -39.15 -18.49 16.46
N ALA A 29 -37.90 -18.91 16.63
CA ALA A 29 -36.76 -18.00 16.66
C ALA A 29 -36.79 -17.18 15.36
N GLU A 30 -37.09 -15.89 15.49
CA GLU A 30 -37.32 -15.01 14.36
C GLU A 30 -36.00 -14.90 13.59
N VAL A 31 -36.01 -15.36 12.34
CA VAL A 31 -34.78 -15.45 11.54
C VAL A 31 -34.24 -14.03 11.35
N PRO A 32 -33.01 -13.72 11.83
CA PRO A 32 -32.53 -12.35 11.79
C PRO A 32 -32.49 -11.81 10.36
N ALA A 33 -33.05 -10.62 10.17
CA ALA A 33 -33.12 -9.97 8.86
C ALA A 33 -31.73 -9.66 8.27
N PHE A 34 -30.72 -9.51 9.12
CA PHE A 34 -29.34 -9.20 8.74
C PHE A 34 -28.32 -10.12 9.43
N ASP A 35 -27.15 -10.28 8.81
CA ASP A 35 -26.01 -10.93 9.46
C ASP A 35 -25.35 -9.98 10.46
N LEU A 36 -25.16 -8.73 10.05
CA LEU A 36 -24.70 -7.64 10.90
C LEU A 36 -25.62 -6.43 10.73
N LEU A 37 -26.08 -5.87 11.84
CA LEU A 37 -26.85 -4.64 11.87
C LEU A 37 -26.14 -3.59 12.74
N ILE A 38 -25.73 -2.48 12.13
CA ILE A 38 -25.10 -1.36 12.83
C ILE A 38 -26.17 -0.28 13.02
N ILE A 39 -26.50 0.11 14.26
CA ILE A 39 -27.62 0.99 14.57
C ILE A 39 -27.22 2.31 15.23
N ASN A 40 -28.09 3.33 15.13
CA ASN A 40 -27.99 4.63 15.80
C ASN A 40 -26.73 5.46 15.45
N GLY A 41 -26.12 5.21 14.30
CA GLY A 41 -24.91 5.91 13.86
C GLY A 41 -25.21 7.20 13.09
N ARG A 42 -24.16 8.01 12.94
CA ARG A 42 -24.11 9.07 11.91
C ARG A 42 -23.46 8.49 10.67
N ILE A 43 -24.19 8.38 9.58
CA ILE A 43 -23.72 7.75 8.33
C ILE A 43 -23.09 8.83 7.46
N LEU A 44 -21.84 8.59 7.03
CA LEU A 44 -21.17 9.30 5.93
C LEU A 44 -20.87 8.25 4.85
N ASP A 45 -21.58 8.30 3.73
CA ASP A 45 -21.50 7.24 2.70
C ASP A 45 -20.32 7.39 1.73
N GLY A 46 -19.57 8.50 1.80
CA GLY A 46 -18.41 8.78 0.96
C GLY A 46 -18.72 9.60 -0.29
N SER A 47 -19.98 9.93 -0.59
CA SER A 47 -20.37 10.74 -1.76
C SER A 47 -20.10 12.26 -1.64
N GLY A 48 -19.52 12.71 -0.52
CA GLY A 48 -19.26 14.14 -0.23
C GLY A 48 -20.46 14.89 0.36
N ASN A 49 -21.55 14.19 0.68
CA ASN A 49 -22.71 14.72 1.39
C ASN A 49 -22.45 14.95 2.89
N PRO A 50 -23.26 15.81 3.56
CA PRO A 50 -23.33 15.84 5.01
C PRO A 50 -23.84 14.51 5.59
N TRP A 51 -23.47 14.21 6.83
CA TRP A 51 -23.92 12.99 7.51
C TRP A 51 -25.44 13.00 7.78
N PHE A 52 -26.04 11.81 7.84
CA PHE A 52 -27.42 11.62 8.29
C PHE A 52 -27.52 10.54 9.39
N ALA A 53 -28.55 10.59 10.22
CA ALA A 53 -28.75 9.59 11.28
C ALA A 53 -29.38 8.31 10.71
N GLY A 54 -28.88 7.13 11.10
CA GLY A 54 -29.45 5.88 10.64
C GLY A 54 -28.75 4.61 11.13
N SER A 55 -29.08 3.53 10.44
CA SER A 55 -28.55 2.18 10.61
C SER A 55 -28.07 1.63 9.26
N VAL A 56 -27.21 0.63 9.29
CA VAL A 56 -26.73 -0.12 8.12
C VAL A 56 -26.95 -1.60 8.37
N GLY A 57 -27.74 -2.24 7.50
CA GLY A 57 -28.01 -3.68 7.51
C GLY A 57 -27.17 -4.40 6.47
N ILE A 58 -26.42 -5.42 6.90
CA ILE A 58 -25.51 -6.21 6.06
C ILE A 58 -26.02 -7.65 5.97
N ARG A 59 -26.09 -8.18 4.75
CA ARG A 59 -26.55 -9.55 4.45
C ARG A 59 -25.63 -10.19 3.40
N ASN A 60 -25.15 -11.40 3.64
CA ASN A 60 -24.23 -12.14 2.77
C ASN A 60 -22.99 -11.32 2.34
N GLY A 61 -22.39 -10.61 3.30
CA GLY A 61 -21.20 -9.77 3.06
C GLY A 61 -21.44 -8.48 2.27
N LYS A 62 -22.70 -8.15 1.94
CA LYS A 62 -23.05 -6.92 1.20
C LYS A 62 -23.94 -6.02 2.05
N ILE A 63 -23.83 -4.71 1.84
CA ILE A 63 -24.80 -3.76 2.40
C ILE A 63 -26.14 -4.00 1.69
N ALA A 64 -27.16 -4.33 2.48
CA ALA A 64 -28.50 -4.61 2.00
C ALA A 64 -29.42 -3.38 2.17
N GLU A 65 -29.30 -2.66 3.29
CA GLU A 65 -30.13 -1.50 3.62
C GLU A 65 -29.32 -0.42 4.35
N ILE A 66 -29.64 0.85 4.10
CA ILE A 66 -29.03 2.04 4.72
C ILE A 66 -30.14 3.03 5.09
N GLY A 67 -30.06 3.63 6.29
CA GLY A 67 -30.96 4.71 6.71
C GLY A 67 -31.85 4.30 7.89
N ARG A 68 -33.14 4.62 7.85
CA ARG A 68 -34.07 4.24 8.92
C ARG A 68 -34.54 2.80 8.70
N ILE A 69 -33.98 1.88 9.48
CA ILE A 69 -34.35 0.47 9.48
C ILE A 69 -35.12 0.17 10.78
N PRO A 70 -36.48 0.30 10.80
CA PRO A 70 -37.29 0.01 11.98
C PRO A 70 -37.38 -1.50 12.23
N ASP A 71 -37.51 -1.89 13.50
CA ASP A 71 -37.87 -3.23 13.96
C ASP A 71 -37.02 -4.40 13.40
N ALA A 72 -35.79 -4.10 12.95
CA ALA A 72 -34.88 -5.07 12.37
C ALA A 72 -34.03 -5.81 13.41
N SER A 73 -33.94 -7.13 13.21
CA SER A 73 -33.04 -8.03 13.92
C SER A 73 -31.79 -8.34 13.09
N GLY A 74 -30.64 -8.44 13.76
CA GLY A 74 -29.37 -8.89 13.16
C GLY A 74 -28.75 -10.02 13.99
N LYS A 75 -28.05 -10.98 13.36
CA LYS A 75 -27.31 -12.03 14.09
C LYS A 75 -26.26 -11.41 15.03
N GLN A 76 -25.61 -10.35 14.55
CA GLN A 76 -24.82 -9.43 15.35
C GLN A 76 -25.41 -8.03 15.26
N VAL A 77 -25.48 -7.32 16.38
CA VAL A 77 -25.92 -5.90 16.45
C VAL A 77 -24.83 -5.05 17.07
N ILE A 78 -24.45 -3.96 16.41
CA ILE A 78 -23.49 -2.96 16.90
C ILE A 78 -24.22 -1.64 17.12
N ASN A 79 -24.17 -1.11 18.34
CA ASN A 79 -24.77 0.19 18.65
C ASN A 79 -23.74 1.31 18.45
N ALA A 80 -23.82 2.00 17.31
CA ALA A 80 -22.93 3.10 16.92
C ALA A 80 -23.38 4.47 17.46
N LYS A 81 -24.16 4.52 18.55
CA LYS A 81 -24.65 5.78 19.14
C LYS A 81 -23.47 6.70 19.51
N GLY A 82 -23.47 7.91 18.93
CA GLY A 82 -22.41 8.91 19.10
C GLY A 82 -21.21 8.73 18.17
N LEU A 83 -21.08 7.56 17.54
CA LEU A 83 -20.03 7.25 16.56
C LEU A 83 -20.45 7.67 15.14
N VAL A 84 -19.61 7.34 14.18
CA VAL A 84 -19.82 7.54 12.74
C VAL A 84 -19.73 6.17 12.06
N ILE A 85 -20.55 5.93 11.04
CA ILE A 85 -20.48 4.78 10.16
C ILE A 85 -20.02 5.29 8.79
N THR A 86 -18.93 4.74 8.28
CA THR A 86 -18.34 5.07 6.98
C THR A 86 -18.15 3.81 6.14
N PRO A 87 -17.91 3.92 4.82
CA PRO A 87 -17.11 2.94 4.11
C PRO A 87 -15.78 2.71 4.85
N GLY A 88 -15.25 1.49 4.77
CA GLY A 88 -13.88 1.24 5.21
C GLY A 88 -12.88 1.99 4.34
N PHE A 89 -11.76 2.43 4.92
CA PHE A 89 -10.81 3.26 4.20
C PHE A 89 -10.02 2.44 3.18
N ILE A 90 -9.78 3.05 2.02
CA ILE A 90 -8.92 2.52 0.96
C ILE A 90 -7.58 3.22 1.10
N ASP A 91 -6.55 2.46 1.43
CA ASP A 91 -5.17 2.92 1.50
C ASP A 91 -4.55 2.81 0.09
N LEU A 92 -4.42 3.96 -0.58
CA LEU A 92 -4.00 4.05 -1.99
C LEU A 92 -2.50 3.79 -2.20
N HIS A 93 -1.70 3.74 -1.13
CA HIS A 93 -0.26 3.58 -1.23
C HIS A 93 0.29 2.79 -0.05
N SER A 94 0.50 1.49 -0.25
CA SER A 94 1.00 0.59 0.78
C SER A 94 2.07 -0.38 0.25
N HIS A 95 2.96 -0.80 1.16
CA HIS A 95 4.03 -1.77 0.92
C HIS A 95 3.81 -3.07 1.70
N SER A 96 2.54 -3.46 1.87
CA SER A 96 2.17 -4.70 2.57
C SER A 96 2.36 -5.98 1.74
N ASP A 97 2.95 -5.88 0.54
CA ASP A 97 3.26 -6.94 -0.43
C ASP A 97 3.74 -8.25 0.23
N TYR A 98 4.63 -8.13 1.21
CA TYR A 98 5.28 -9.25 1.91
C TYR A 98 4.80 -9.41 3.35
N THR A 99 4.43 -8.32 4.03
CA THR A 99 4.00 -8.38 5.43
C THR A 99 2.66 -9.10 5.60
N LEU A 100 1.75 -9.00 4.63
CA LEU A 100 0.50 -9.78 4.62
C LEU A 100 0.73 -11.29 4.48
N LEU A 101 1.86 -11.72 3.92
CA LEU A 101 2.24 -13.15 3.85
C LEU A 101 2.90 -13.66 5.14
N ALA A 102 3.44 -12.75 5.95
CA ALA A 102 4.00 -13.07 7.27
C ALA A 102 2.94 -13.00 8.39
N ASP A 103 2.08 -11.98 8.35
CA ASP A 103 0.92 -11.81 9.23
C ASP A 103 -0.28 -11.25 8.46
N GLY A 104 -1.22 -12.14 8.11
CA GLY A 104 -2.46 -11.78 7.43
C GLY A 104 -3.44 -10.95 8.27
N ALA A 105 -3.18 -10.74 9.57
CA ALA A 105 -4.07 -9.99 10.45
C ALA A 105 -4.01 -8.46 10.26
N ALA A 106 -3.06 -7.95 9.46
CA ALA A 106 -2.96 -6.56 9.00
C ALA A 106 -3.17 -5.51 10.12
N GLN A 107 -2.64 -5.76 11.32
CA GLN A 107 -2.99 -5.01 12.54
C GLN A 107 -2.71 -3.50 12.43
N SER A 108 -1.64 -3.12 11.71
CA SER A 108 -1.29 -1.72 11.44
C SER A 108 -2.33 -1.00 10.58
N LYS A 109 -3.12 -1.71 9.78
CA LYS A 109 -4.09 -1.17 8.81
C LYS A 109 -5.51 -1.20 9.40
N ILE A 110 -5.97 -2.35 9.86
CA ILE A 110 -7.36 -2.48 10.36
C ILE A 110 -7.63 -1.63 11.61
N ARG A 111 -6.60 -1.36 12.44
CA ARG A 111 -6.72 -0.46 13.60
C ARG A 111 -6.90 1.01 13.23
N GLN A 112 -6.60 1.39 11.99
CA GLN A 112 -6.86 2.72 11.43
C GLN A 112 -8.20 2.78 10.68
N GLY A 113 -8.94 1.67 10.54
CA GLY A 113 -10.16 1.58 9.74
C GLY A 113 -9.93 1.27 8.25
N VAL A 114 -8.69 0.95 7.86
CA VAL A 114 -8.38 0.51 6.49
C VAL A 114 -8.96 -0.89 6.26
N THR A 115 -9.69 -1.05 5.15
CA THR A 115 -10.25 -2.33 4.69
C THR A 115 -9.73 -2.76 3.33
N THR A 116 -8.98 -1.91 2.63
CA THR A 116 -8.44 -2.20 1.30
C THR A 116 -7.09 -1.53 1.14
N GLU A 117 -6.10 -2.26 0.65
CA GLU A 117 -4.76 -1.75 0.36
C GLU A 117 -4.46 -1.83 -1.13
N ILE A 118 -3.81 -0.79 -1.66
CA ILE A 118 -3.25 -0.78 -3.02
C ILE A 118 -1.73 -0.92 -2.90
N LEU A 119 -1.18 -1.93 -3.57
CA LEU A 119 0.22 -2.39 -3.44
C LEU A 119 1.03 -2.21 -4.72
N GLY A 120 2.36 -2.32 -4.60
CA GLY A 120 3.30 -2.31 -5.72
C GLY A 120 3.58 -0.91 -6.26
N GLU A 121 4.49 -0.16 -5.64
CA GLU A 121 4.90 1.18 -6.09
C GLU A 121 5.90 1.14 -7.26
N ALA A 122 6.93 0.29 -7.16
CA ALA A 122 8.13 0.34 -8.01
C ALA A 122 8.65 -1.07 -8.28
N GLU A 123 8.89 -1.80 -7.20
CA GLU A 123 8.81 -3.25 -7.17
C GLU A 123 7.39 -3.68 -6.77
N SER A 124 7.04 -4.94 -7.01
CA SER A 124 5.73 -5.52 -6.69
C SER A 124 5.88 -7.02 -6.41
N ALA A 125 4.97 -7.60 -5.63
CA ALA A 125 5.04 -9.00 -5.24
C ALA A 125 5.13 -10.01 -6.40
N ALA A 126 4.69 -9.63 -7.60
CA ALA A 126 4.86 -10.39 -8.84
C ALA A 126 5.08 -9.43 -10.03
N PRO A 127 5.57 -9.91 -11.20
CA PRO A 127 6.13 -11.24 -11.45
C PRO A 127 7.51 -11.42 -10.78
N VAL A 128 7.94 -12.66 -10.54
CA VAL A 128 9.28 -12.97 -10.00
C VAL A 128 9.94 -14.06 -10.85
N LEU A 129 10.78 -13.64 -11.78
CA LEU A 129 11.37 -14.48 -12.82
C LEU A 129 12.79 -14.02 -13.18
N GLY A 130 13.60 -14.91 -13.75
CA GLY A 130 14.90 -14.54 -14.29
C GLY A 130 15.86 -13.96 -13.24
N PRO A 131 16.61 -12.88 -13.54
CA PRO A 131 17.59 -12.30 -12.62
C PRO A 131 17.03 -11.88 -11.26
N ALA A 132 15.78 -11.41 -11.21
CA ALA A 132 15.15 -10.90 -9.99
C ALA A 132 14.97 -11.94 -8.87
N VAL A 133 14.97 -13.24 -9.21
CA VAL A 133 14.65 -14.33 -8.27
C VAL A 133 15.55 -14.32 -7.02
N ALA A 134 16.87 -14.17 -7.20
CA ALA A 134 17.81 -14.31 -6.10
C ALA A 134 17.83 -13.12 -5.11
N ASP A 135 17.48 -11.92 -5.58
CA ASP A 135 17.36 -10.72 -4.75
C ASP A 135 15.98 -10.68 -4.08
N PHE A 136 14.91 -11.03 -4.79
CA PHE A 136 13.55 -11.14 -4.23
C PHE A 136 13.46 -12.22 -3.14
N ASP A 137 14.02 -13.42 -3.36
CA ASP A 137 14.08 -14.48 -2.35
C ASP A 137 15.01 -14.15 -1.17
N ARG A 138 15.74 -13.02 -1.23
CA ARG A 138 16.53 -12.46 -0.13
C ARG A 138 15.73 -11.42 0.65
N SER A 139 15.01 -10.52 -0.03
CA SER A 139 14.17 -9.50 0.61
C SER A 139 13.00 -10.09 1.42
N LEU A 140 12.53 -11.29 1.07
CA LEU A 140 11.53 -12.01 1.86
C LEU A 140 12.03 -12.61 3.18
N ARG A 141 13.35 -12.84 3.33
CA ARG A 141 13.90 -13.60 4.48
C ARG A 141 13.67 -12.95 5.84
N PRO A 142 13.79 -11.62 6.03
CA PRO A 142 13.49 -10.96 7.30
C PRO A 142 12.05 -11.18 7.78
N TYR A 143 11.12 -11.42 6.85
CA TYR A 143 9.71 -11.69 7.13
C TYR A 143 9.40 -13.18 7.38
N GLY A 144 10.40 -14.07 7.25
CA GLY A 144 10.20 -15.52 7.34
C GLY A 144 9.38 -16.13 6.18
N VAL A 145 9.19 -15.38 5.09
CA VAL A 145 8.37 -15.81 3.96
C VAL A 145 9.22 -16.59 2.96
N HIS A 146 8.73 -17.75 2.53
CA HIS A 146 9.28 -18.51 1.41
C HIS A 146 8.35 -18.37 0.19
N ARG A 147 8.91 -17.99 -0.96
CA ARG A 147 8.14 -17.76 -2.17
C ARG A 147 7.67 -19.07 -2.81
N ASP A 148 6.35 -19.26 -2.89
CA ASP A 148 5.69 -20.35 -3.63
C ASP A 148 4.95 -19.88 -4.91
N TRP A 149 5.24 -18.66 -5.37
CA TRP A 149 4.62 -18.04 -6.56
C TRP A 149 5.64 -17.40 -7.54
N THR A 150 5.22 -17.16 -8.77
CA THR A 150 5.97 -16.38 -9.80
C THR A 150 5.11 -15.35 -10.53
N THR A 151 3.77 -15.49 -10.54
CA THR A 151 2.83 -14.59 -11.22
C THR A 151 1.83 -13.96 -10.23
N PHE A 152 1.09 -12.94 -10.67
CA PHE A 152 0.11 -12.26 -9.82
C PHE A 152 -1.06 -13.17 -9.46
N ALA A 153 -1.54 -14.00 -10.39
CA ALA A 153 -2.61 -14.96 -10.12
C ALA A 153 -2.20 -15.97 -9.03
N GLN A 154 -0.94 -16.39 -9.03
CA GLN A 154 -0.40 -17.27 -7.97
C GLN A 154 -0.23 -16.53 -6.63
N TYR A 155 0.21 -15.27 -6.65
CA TYR A 155 0.31 -14.43 -5.45
C TYR A 155 -1.07 -14.16 -4.81
N PHE A 156 -2.07 -13.76 -5.60
CA PHE A 156 -3.42 -13.54 -5.10
C PHE A 156 -4.04 -14.85 -4.56
N ALA A 157 -3.93 -15.96 -5.30
CA ALA A 157 -4.36 -17.27 -4.81
C ALA A 157 -3.59 -17.73 -3.54
N ARG A 158 -2.38 -17.23 -3.31
CA ARG A 158 -1.60 -17.47 -2.09
C ARG A 158 -2.10 -16.64 -0.90
N LEU A 159 -2.53 -15.39 -1.12
CA LEU A 159 -3.20 -14.55 -0.12
C LEU A 159 -4.59 -15.10 0.24
N GLU A 160 -5.39 -15.50 -0.74
CA GLU A 160 -6.71 -16.11 -0.52
C GLU A 160 -6.62 -17.39 0.31
N ARG A 161 -5.66 -18.27 0.00
CA ARG A 161 -5.45 -19.55 0.71
C ARG A 161 -5.14 -19.42 2.19
N GLN A 162 -4.45 -18.36 2.61
CA GLN A 162 -4.14 -18.12 4.03
C GLN A 162 -5.24 -17.35 4.75
N GLY A 163 -6.04 -16.57 4.01
CA GLY A 163 -6.89 -15.52 4.56
C GLY A 163 -6.10 -14.29 4.98
N ILE A 164 -6.62 -13.11 4.63
CA ILE A 164 -6.09 -11.80 5.05
C ILE A 164 -7.24 -10.91 5.53
N ALA A 165 -6.95 -9.98 6.43
CA ALA A 165 -7.95 -9.14 7.09
C ALA A 165 -8.45 -7.94 6.24
N VAL A 166 -7.84 -7.70 5.07
CA VAL A 166 -8.12 -6.58 4.16
C VAL A 166 -8.26 -7.08 2.72
N ASN A 167 -8.96 -6.33 1.87
CA ASN A 167 -8.89 -6.53 0.43
C ASN A 167 -7.54 -6.01 -0.10
N VAL A 168 -7.05 -6.59 -1.18
CA VAL A 168 -5.81 -6.17 -1.86
C VAL A 168 -6.08 -5.94 -3.34
N ALA A 169 -5.55 -4.84 -3.86
CA ALA A 169 -5.27 -4.68 -5.29
C ALA A 169 -3.81 -4.26 -5.46
N SER A 170 -3.23 -4.43 -6.65
CA SER A 170 -1.81 -4.14 -6.87
C SER A 170 -1.54 -3.70 -8.31
N TYR A 171 -0.63 -2.75 -8.47
CA TYR A 171 0.00 -2.45 -9.75
C TYR A 171 1.14 -3.44 -10.02
N VAL A 172 1.45 -3.68 -11.30
CA VAL A 172 2.73 -4.28 -11.65
C VAL A 172 3.83 -3.21 -11.66
N GLY A 173 4.84 -3.40 -10.81
CA GLY A 173 6.00 -2.51 -10.72
C GLY A 173 6.88 -2.60 -11.95
N SER A 174 7.09 -1.48 -12.65
CA SER A 174 7.99 -1.42 -13.81
C SER A 174 9.45 -1.73 -13.44
N GLY A 175 9.86 -1.41 -12.20
CA GLY A 175 11.15 -1.81 -11.64
C GLY A 175 11.26 -3.34 -11.52
N GLN A 176 10.22 -3.99 -10.99
CA GLN A 176 10.15 -5.46 -10.93
C GLN A 176 10.18 -6.10 -12.33
N VAL A 177 9.42 -5.56 -13.28
CA VAL A 177 9.39 -6.02 -14.68
C VAL A 177 10.77 -5.91 -15.34
N ARG A 178 11.46 -4.78 -15.15
CA ARG A 178 12.82 -4.55 -15.63
C ARG A 178 13.82 -5.52 -14.99
N HIS A 179 13.76 -5.68 -13.67
CA HIS A 179 14.59 -6.64 -12.94
C HIS A 179 14.39 -8.08 -13.49
N CYS A 180 13.14 -8.49 -13.70
CA CYS A 180 12.80 -9.81 -14.23
C CYS A 180 13.27 -10.07 -15.67
N ALA A 181 13.43 -9.01 -16.48
CA ALA A 181 13.82 -9.12 -17.87
C ALA A 181 15.34 -9.03 -18.08
N MET A 182 16.01 -8.09 -17.41
CA MET A 182 17.39 -7.68 -17.70
C MET A 182 18.29 -7.47 -16.46
N GLY A 183 17.77 -7.68 -15.25
CA GLY A 183 18.50 -7.40 -14.01
C GLY A 183 18.52 -5.92 -13.64
N ASN A 184 19.18 -5.60 -12.53
CA ASN A 184 19.43 -4.22 -12.11
C ASN A 184 20.61 -3.62 -12.89
N VAL A 185 20.39 -3.22 -14.16
CA VAL A 185 21.45 -2.70 -15.04
C VAL A 185 21.15 -1.29 -15.60
N ASN A 186 22.19 -0.46 -15.65
CA ASN A 186 22.14 0.96 -16.01
C ASN A 186 22.36 1.18 -17.51
N ARG A 187 21.40 0.68 -18.31
CA ARG A 187 21.36 0.83 -19.77
C ARG A 187 19.92 0.72 -20.27
N ALA A 188 19.65 1.16 -21.51
CA ALA A 188 18.38 0.85 -22.16
C ALA A 188 18.21 -0.68 -22.34
N PRO A 189 16.96 -1.21 -22.33
CA PRO A 189 16.68 -2.57 -22.74
C PRO A 189 16.99 -2.76 -24.23
N THR A 190 17.53 -3.93 -24.57
CA THR A 190 17.56 -4.40 -25.95
C THR A 190 16.14 -4.65 -26.48
N PRO A 191 15.94 -4.74 -27.81
CA PRO A 191 14.61 -5.04 -28.37
C PRO A 191 13.98 -6.35 -27.88
N GLU A 192 14.80 -7.35 -27.48
CA GLU A 192 14.29 -8.60 -26.89
C GLU A 192 13.90 -8.43 -25.42
N GLU A 193 14.71 -7.72 -24.63
CA GLU A 193 14.36 -7.40 -23.24
C GLU A 193 13.07 -6.56 -23.18
N LEU A 194 12.91 -5.56 -24.05
CA LEU A 194 11.67 -4.77 -24.12
C LEU A 194 10.46 -5.60 -24.60
N ARG A 195 10.65 -6.57 -25.51
CA ARG A 195 9.59 -7.55 -25.85
C ARG A 195 9.18 -8.35 -24.63
N ARG A 196 10.14 -8.88 -23.86
CA ARG A 196 9.90 -9.62 -22.62
C ARG A 196 9.18 -8.76 -21.57
N MET A 197 9.62 -7.52 -21.36
CA MET A 197 9.01 -6.59 -20.40
C MET A 197 7.55 -6.30 -20.74
N ARG A 198 7.23 -6.03 -22.01
CA ARG A 198 5.83 -5.86 -22.47
C ARG A 198 4.99 -7.12 -22.25
N GLY A 199 5.57 -8.31 -22.45
CA GLY A 199 4.91 -9.59 -22.15
C GLY A 199 4.64 -9.81 -20.65
N LEU A 200 5.55 -9.37 -19.77
CA LEU A 200 5.37 -9.45 -18.32
C LEU A 200 4.24 -8.53 -17.83
N VAL A 201 4.16 -7.29 -18.34
CA VAL A 201 3.05 -6.37 -18.03
C VAL A 201 1.71 -6.93 -18.56
N GLU A 202 1.69 -7.42 -19.80
CA GLU A 202 0.50 -8.03 -20.41
C GLU A 202 -0.02 -9.21 -19.59
N GLN A 203 0.86 -10.07 -19.06
CA GLN A 203 0.45 -11.17 -18.18
C GLN A 203 -0.03 -10.66 -16.82
N ALA A 204 0.65 -9.68 -16.22
CA ALA A 204 0.26 -9.13 -14.92
C ALA A 204 -1.14 -8.48 -14.94
N MET A 205 -1.47 -7.73 -16.00
CA MET A 205 -2.81 -7.16 -16.18
C MET A 205 -3.88 -8.26 -16.30
N ARG A 206 -3.61 -9.33 -17.05
CA ARG A 206 -4.51 -10.50 -17.18
C ARG A 206 -4.69 -11.27 -15.88
N ASP A 207 -3.65 -11.30 -15.05
CA ASP A 207 -3.66 -11.90 -13.71
C ASP A 207 -4.41 -11.04 -12.66
N GLY A 208 -4.84 -9.82 -13.02
CA GLY A 208 -5.64 -8.93 -12.16
C GLY A 208 -4.91 -7.71 -11.59
N ALA A 209 -3.71 -7.37 -12.08
CA ALA A 209 -3.06 -6.10 -11.72
C ALA A 209 -3.88 -4.91 -12.26
N ILE A 210 -4.03 -3.85 -11.46
CA ILE A 210 -4.87 -2.68 -11.78
C ILE A 210 -4.19 -1.65 -12.69
N GLY A 211 -2.93 -1.87 -13.05
CA GLY A 211 -2.14 -0.93 -13.83
C GLY A 211 -0.64 -1.18 -13.74
N LEU A 212 0.13 -0.23 -14.26
CA LEU A 212 1.59 -0.18 -14.20
C LEU A 212 2.01 0.88 -13.18
N SER A 213 3.00 0.58 -12.34
CA SER A 213 3.58 1.55 -11.42
C SER A 213 5.09 1.75 -11.63
N SER A 214 5.67 2.79 -11.02
CA SER A 214 7.10 3.10 -11.10
C SER A 214 7.58 3.90 -9.89
N GLY A 215 8.82 3.64 -9.46
CA GLY A 215 9.54 4.49 -8.50
C GLY A 215 10.83 5.01 -9.11
N LEU A 216 10.72 6.13 -9.84
CA LEU A 216 11.77 6.62 -10.73
C LEU A 216 12.97 7.25 -10.01
N ILE A 217 12.91 7.43 -8.70
CA ILE A 217 14.06 7.73 -7.84
C ILE A 217 14.93 6.48 -7.57
N TYR A 218 14.36 5.26 -7.64
CA TYR A 218 15.01 4.01 -7.23
C TYR A 218 15.56 3.21 -8.41
N PRO A 219 16.78 2.65 -8.34
CA PRO A 219 17.21 1.58 -9.23
C PRO A 219 16.33 0.32 -9.08
N PRO A 220 16.02 -0.41 -10.18
CA PRO A 220 16.45 -0.17 -11.56
C PRO A 220 15.60 0.85 -12.33
N ASN A 221 14.49 1.34 -11.74
CA ASN A 221 13.56 2.26 -12.38
C ASN A 221 14.19 3.61 -12.75
N SER A 222 15.11 4.13 -11.96
CA SER A 222 15.81 5.39 -12.22
C SER A 222 16.66 5.38 -13.49
N TYR A 223 17.02 4.19 -13.99
CA TYR A 223 17.70 4.01 -15.28
C TYR A 223 16.73 3.97 -16.48
N ALA A 224 15.43 3.76 -16.24
CA ALA A 224 14.42 3.69 -17.30
C ALA A 224 14.19 5.06 -17.93
N GLN A 225 14.07 5.08 -19.26
CA GLN A 225 13.78 6.27 -20.05
C GLN A 225 12.26 6.44 -20.22
N THR A 226 11.78 7.67 -20.44
CA THR A 226 10.35 7.96 -20.60
C THR A 226 9.69 7.11 -21.70
N ASP A 227 10.38 6.91 -22.83
CA ASP A 227 9.90 6.10 -23.95
C ASP A 227 9.71 4.60 -23.60
N GLU A 228 10.55 4.08 -22.72
CA GLU A 228 10.42 2.71 -22.19
C GLU A 228 9.17 2.59 -21.32
N LEU A 229 8.93 3.57 -20.45
CA LEU A 229 7.75 3.64 -19.58
C LEU A 229 6.47 3.80 -20.41
N VAL A 230 6.47 4.63 -21.46
CA VAL A 230 5.36 4.76 -22.43
C VAL A 230 5.05 3.41 -23.10
N GLU A 231 6.06 2.67 -23.55
CA GLU A 231 5.86 1.37 -24.18
C GLU A 231 5.27 0.30 -23.24
N LEU A 232 5.57 0.37 -21.93
CA LEU A 232 4.93 -0.47 -20.92
C LEU A 232 3.53 0.02 -20.53
N ALA A 233 3.34 1.33 -20.37
CA ALA A 233 2.06 1.94 -19.99
C ALA A 233 1.00 1.71 -21.07
N ARG A 234 1.39 1.72 -22.36
CA ARG A 234 0.53 1.30 -23.48
C ARG A 234 0.00 -0.11 -23.37
N ILE A 235 0.70 -1.01 -22.67
CA ILE A 235 0.21 -2.36 -22.39
C ILE A 235 -0.91 -2.28 -21.35
N ALA A 236 -0.66 -1.61 -20.22
CA ALA A 236 -1.66 -1.43 -19.16
C ALA A 236 -2.93 -0.72 -19.66
N ALA A 237 -2.78 0.30 -20.52
CA ALA A 237 -3.89 1.04 -21.14
C ALA A 237 -4.87 0.13 -21.90
N ARG A 238 -4.37 -0.90 -22.62
CA ARG A 238 -5.23 -1.86 -23.35
C ARG A 238 -6.12 -2.72 -22.45
N HIS A 239 -5.77 -2.83 -21.17
CA HIS A 239 -6.54 -3.55 -20.15
C HIS A 239 -7.33 -2.61 -19.23
N GLY A 240 -7.40 -1.31 -19.56
CA GLY A 240 -8.07 -0.29 -18.74
C GLY A 240 -7.33 0.07 -17.45
N GLY A 241 -6.02 -0.22 -17.38
CA GLY A 241 -5.20 0.07 -16.20
C GLY A 241 -4.80 1.54 -16.07
N ILE A 242 -4.28 1.87 -14.88
CA ILE A 242 -3.77 3.21 -14.51
C ILE A 242 -2.23 3.20 -14.56
N TYR A 243 -1.59 4.33 -14.88
CA TYR A 243 -0.15 4.53 -14.64
C TYR A 243 0.07 5.25 -13.31
N ALA A 244 0.74 4.61 -12.35
CA ALA A 244 1.12 5.25 -11.09
C ALA A 244 2.63 5.53 -11.02
N SER A 245 3.01 6.63 -10.36
CA SER A 245 4.42 7.00 -10.24
C SER A 245 4.75 7.68 -8.92
N HIS A 246 5.75 7.12 -8.24
CA HIS A 246 6.70 7.90 -7.46
C HIS A 246 7.67 8.48 -8.49
N ILE A 247 7.45 9.77 -8.77
CA ILE A 247 8.09 10.52 -9.84
C ILE A 247 9.61 10.63 -9.65
N ARG A 248 10.34 10.94 -10.73
CA ARG A 248 11.82 10.89 -10.79
C ARG A 248 12.55 11.81 -9.81
N SER A 249 11.87 12.84 -9.31
CA SER A 249 12.36 13.78 -8.32
C SER A 249 11.17 14.42 -7.63
N GLU A 250 11.25 14.59 -6.31
CA GLU A 250 10.27 15.32 -5.50
C GLU A 250 10.83 16.67 -5.02
N GLY A 251 12.15 16.87 -5.15
CA GLY A 251 12.86 18.12 -4.90
C GLY A 251 13.11 18.95 -6.15
N ASP A 252 14.39 19.18 -6.46
CA ASP A 252 14.90 20.21 -7.37
C ASP A 252 14.38 20.10 -8.81
N THR A 253 14.05 18.89 -9.28
CA THR A 253 13.58 18.66 -10.65
C THR A 253 12.13 18.17 -10.72
N SER A 254 11.37 18.28 -9.63
CA SER A 254 10.02 17.71 -9.52
C SER A 254 8.99 18.25 -10.51
N LEU A 255 9.08 19.51 -10.96
CA LEU A 255 8.21 20.00 -12.04
C LEU A 255 8.44 19.22 -13.34
N ALA A 256 9.69 18.95 -13.71
CA ALA A 256 10.01 18.13 -14.88
C ALA A 256 9.62 16.65 -14.68
N ALA A 257 9.64 16.15 -13.44
CA ALA A 257 9.22 14.79 -13.11
C ALA A 257 7.68 14.61 -13.13
N ILE A 258 6.92 15.65 -12.76
CA ILE A 258 5.46 15.72 -12.97
C ILE A 258 5.16 15.76 -14.48
N ASP A 259 5.94 16.53 -15.24
CA ASP A 259 5.80 16.64 -16.69
C ASP A 259 6.07 15.32 -17.40
N GLU A 260 7.04 14.54 -16.94
CA GLU A 260 7.29 13.17 -17.40
C GLU A 260 6.09 12.24 -17.13
N ALA A 261 5.49 12.29 -15.93
CA ALA A 261 4.31 11.47 -15.62
C ALA A 261 3.10 11.85 -16.49
N ILE A 262 2.93 13.14 -16.79
CA ILE A 262 1.90 13.65 -17.72
C ILE A 262 2.17 13.17 -19.15
N ASP A 263 3.42 13.28 -19.64
CA ASP A 263 3.82 12.82 -20.98
C ASP A 263 3.56 11.31 -21.16
N ILE A 264 3.86 10.50 -20.14
CA ILE A 264 3.57 9.07 -20.15
C ILE A 264 2.05 8.83 -20.26
N GLY A 265 1.24 9.50 -19.44
CA GLY A 265 -0.21 9.41 -19.48
C GLY A 265 -0.81 9.78 -20.84
N GLU A 266 -0.40 10.93 -21.39
CA GLU A 266 -0.88 11.45 -22.68
C GLU A 266 -0.44 10.56 -23.86
N ARG A 267 0.81 10.05 -23.87
CA ARG A 267 1.36 9.23 -24.98
C ARG A 267 0.95 7.76 -24.95
N ALA A 268 0.53 7.26 -23.79
CA ALA A 268 0.05 5.88 -23.61
C ALA A 268 -1.48 5.77 -23.53
N GLY A 269 -2.19 6.87 -23.25
CA GLY A 269 -3.66 6.95 -23.30
C GLY A 269 -4.35 6.32 -22.09
N LEU A 270 -3.85 6.59 -20.88
CA LEU A 270 -4.39 6.05 -19.62
C LEU A 270 -4.35 7.06 -18.46
N PRO A 271 -5.17 6.89 -17.41
CA PRO A 271 -5.13 7.75 -16.23
C PRO A 271 -3.79 7.69 -15.50
N VAL A 272 -3.44 8.77 -14.82
CA VAL A 272 -2.19 8.90 -14.05
C VAL A 272 -2.47 9.07 -12.55
N HIS A 273 -1.65 8.45 -11.71
CA HIS A 273 -1.65 8.68 -10.27
C HIS A 273 -0.24 9.03 -9.77
N ILE A 274 -0.07 10.16 -9.08
CA ILE A 274 1.20 10.53 -8.45
C ILE A 274 1.15 10.13 -6.98
N PHE A 275 1.98 9.16 -6.60
CA PHE A 275 2.06 8.70 -5.22
C PHE A 275 2.60 9.79 -4.29
N HIS A 276 2.08 9.83 -3.06
CA HIS A 276 2.57 10.61 -1.91
C HIS A 276 3.09 12.04 -2.25
N PHE A 277 2.32 12.75 -3.05
CA PHE A 277 2.70 13.97 -3.74
C PHE A 277 3.14 15.08 -2.78
N LYS A 278 4.36 15.59 -2.97
CA LYS A 278 5.01 16.55 -2.08
C LYS A 278 5.92 17.54 -2.81
N ALA A 279 6.44 18.51 -2.05
CA ALA A 279 7.52 19.41 -2.45
C ALA A 279 8.65 19.19 -1.44
N PHE A 280 9.63 18.35 -1.79
CA PHE A 280 10.60 17.82 -0.84
C PHE A 280 11.81 18.76 -0.66
N GLY A 281 12.25 18.92 0.60
CA GLY A 281 13.39 19.75 0.98
C GLY A 281 13.05 21.22 1.25
N GLN A 282 13.88 21.85 2.08
CA GLN A 282 13.63 23.21 2.60
C GLN A 282 13.54 24.28 1.50
N ALA A 283 14.29 24.12 0.41
CA ALA A 283 14.26 25.02 -0.74
C ALA A 283 12.91 25.01 -1.49
N HIS A 284 12.06 24.01 -1.27
CA HIS A 284 10.78 23.81 -1.95
C HIS A 284 9.56 24.03 -1.04
N TRP A 285 9.78 24.38 0.23
CA TRP A 285 8.70 24.67 1.17
C TRP A 285 7.88 25.89 0.72
N GLY A 286 6.55 25.72 0.66
CA GLY A 286 5.63 26.72 0.09
C GLY A 286 5.37 26.59 -1.42
N HIS A 287 6.24 25.91 -2.17
CA HIS A 287 6.16 25.78 -3.64
C HIS A 287 5.27 24.61 -4.12
N ILE A 288 4.39 24.09 -3.27
CA ILE A 288 3.45 23.01 -3.66
C ILE A 288 2.38 23.50 -4.64
N ARG A 289 2.02 24.80 -4.63
CA ARG A 289 1.00 25.37 -5.51
C ARG A 289 1.36 25.22 -6.99
N GLU A 290 2.61 25.51 -7.37
CA GLU A 290 3.11 25.39 -8.75
C GLU A 290 2.96 23.95 -9.28
N ARG A 291 3.24 22.97 -8.41
CA ARG A 291 3.09 21.54 -8.72
C ARG A 291 1.61 21.15 -8.89
N ILE A 292 0.72 21.67 -8.04
CA ILE A 292 -0.75 21.48 -8.16
C ILE A 292 -1.28 22.12 -9.45
N GLU A 293 -0.82 23.32 -9.80
CA GLU A 293 -1.19 24.01 -11.03
C GLU A 293 -0.77 23.21 -12.28
N ARG A 294 0.36 22.50 -12.24
CA ARG A 294 0.78 21.62 -13.33
C ARG A 294 -0.14 20.40 -13.52
N ILE A 295 -0.57 19.77 -12.41
CA ILE A 295 -1.60 18.71 -12.42
C ILE A 295 -2.93 19.26 -12.96
N GLN A 296 -3.38 20.42 -12.48
CA GLN A 296 -4.63 21.03 -12.94
C GLN A 296 -4.58 21.42 -14.42
N ALA A 297 -3.44 21.88 -14.93
CA ALA A 297 -3.25 22.16 -16.35
C ALA A 297 -3.34 20.89 -17.22
N ALA A 298 -2.92 19.73 -16.73
CA ALA A 298 -3.13 18.45 -17.42
C ALA A 298 -4.60 18.00 -17.39
N ARG A 299 -5.29 18.12 -16.25
CA ARG A 299 -6.74 17.89 -16.15
C ARG A 299 -7.54 18.77 -17.11
N ASN A 300 -7.16 20.04 -17.25
CA ASN A 300 -7.81 20.98 -18.17
C ASN A 300 -7.63 20.60 -19.66
N ARG A 301 -6.63 19.75 -20.00
CA ARG A 301 -6.45 19.17 -21.34
C ARG A 301 -7.13 17.80 -21.50
N GLY A 302 -7.78 17.28 -20.47
CA GLY A 302 -8.51 16.01 -20.49
C GLY A 302 -7.75 14.81 -19.93
N LEU A 303 -6.53 14.97 -19.40
CA LEU A 303 -5.86 13.86 -18.71
C LEU A 303 -6.51 13.62 -17.34
N GLU A 304 -7.01 12.41 -17.11
CA GLU A 304 -7.39 11.97 -15.77
C GLU A 304 -6.11 11.76 -14.95
N ILE A 305 -5.80 12.71 -14.06
CA ILE A 305 -4.63 12.64 -13.19
C ILE A 305 -5.03 12.89 -11.72
N THR A 306 -4.56 12.04 -10.82
CA THR A 306 -4.83 12.05 -9.37
C THR A 306 -3.54 11.97 -8.57
N ALA A 307 -3.62 12.16 -7.26
CA ALA A 307 -2.49 12.04 -6.34
C ALA A 307 -2.96 11.72 -4.92
N ASP A 308 -2.11 11.05 -4.13
CA ASP A 308 -2.30 10.80 -2.70
C ASP A 308 -1.26 11.56 -1.84
N GLN A 309 -1.41 11.51 -0.51
CA GLN A 309 -0.49 12.14 0.45
C GLN A 309 -0.64 11.50 1.85
N TYR A 310 0.47 11.26 2.56
CA TYR A 310 0.46 10.79 3.97
C TYR A 310 0.62 11.94 4.96
N PRO A 311 -0.12 12.01 6.09
CA PRO A 311 -0.21 13.20 6.94
C PRO A 311 1.00 13.41 7.89
N TYR A 312 2.22 13.33 7.37
CA TYR A 312 3.48 13.51 8.09
C TYR A 312 4.43 14.43 7.32
N ILE A 313 5.30 15.12 8.06
CA ILE A 313 6.29 16.07 7.51
C ILE A 313 7.63 15.42 7.10
N ALA A 314 7.78 14.11 7.33
CA ALA A 314 9.01 13.37 7.08
C ALA A 314 8.71 12.13 6.21
N GLY A 315 9.61 11.84 5.28
CA GLY A 315 9.54 10.65 4.43
C GLY A 315 10.36 9.49 4.98
N MET A 316 10.05 8.25 4.57
CA MET A 316 10.83 7.06 4.89
C MET A 316 11.19 6.33 3.59
N THR A 317 12.45 5.94 3.45
CA THR A 317 12.93 5.03 2.40
C THR A 317 14.30 4.45 2.79
N GLY A 318 14.91 3.65 1.94
CA GLY A 318 16.22 3.06 2.20
C GLY A 318 17.30 4.12 2.49
N LEU A 319 18.09 3.91 3.54
CA LEU A 319 19.29 4.70 3.89
C LEU A 319 20.29 4.76 2.73
N ARG A 320 20.31 3.72 1.88
CA ARG A 320 21.12 3.68 0.65
C ARG A 320 20.89 4.87 -0.28
N MET A 321 19.72 5.52 -0.25
CA MET A 321 19.38 6.65 -1.13
C MET A 321 20.21 7.92 -0.87
N CYS A 322 21.00 7.96 0.21
CA CYS A 322 22.08 8.94 0.39
C CYS A 322 23.25 8.76 -0.59
N ILE A 323 23.32 7.64 -1.32
CA ILE A 323 24.32 7.34 -2.35
C ILE A 323 23.71 7.60 -3.74
N PRO A 324 24.45 8.17 -4.72
CA PRO A 324 23.94 8.33 -6.08
C PRO A 324 23.61 7.00 -6.76
N ALA A 325 22.48 6.95 -7.47
CA ALA A 325 21.97 5.75 -8.15
C ALA A 325 23.02 5.04 -9.02
N LYS A 326 23.92 5.77 -9.69
CA LYS A 326 24.97 5.19 -10.56
C LYS A 326 25.90 4.17 -9.87
N PHE A 327 25.97 4.16 -8.53
CA PHE A 327 26.78 3.20 -7.77
C PHE A 327 26.00 1.93 -7.37
N MET A 328 24.68 1.91 -7.55
CA MET A 328 23.76 0.85 -7.12
C MET A 328 23.39 -0.15 -8.22
N GLU A 329 24.10 -0.18 -9.35
CA GLU A 329 23.93 -1.21 -10.38
C GLU A 329 24.23 -2.61 -9.80
N GLY A 330 23.66 -3.69 -10.35
CA GLY A 330 23.91 -5.05 -9.88
C GLY A 330 23.26 -5.40 -8.54
N THR A 331 23.80 -6.38 -7.81
CA THR A 331 23.19 -6.88 -6.56
C THR A 331 23.56 -6.02 -5.33
N SER A 332 22.82 -6.21 -4.22
CA SER A 332 23.14 -5.58 -2.94
C SER A 332 24.55 -5.90 -2.43
N GLU A 333 25.07 -7.11 -2.66
CA GLU A 333 26.45 -7.48 -2.33
C GLU A 333 27.47 -6.73 -3.19
N GLU A 334 27.20 -6.56 -4.49
CA GLU A 334 28.08 -5.81 -5.39
C GLU A 334 28.09 -4.32 -5.01
N PHE A 335 26.93 -3.74 -4.70
CA PHE A 335 26.81 -2.39 -4.13
C PHE A 335 27.62 -2.24 -2.85
N ALA A 336 27.40 -3.11 -1.85
CA ALA A 336 28.16 -3.10 -0.60
C ALA A 336 29.67 -3.32 -0.84
N SER A 337 30.05 -4.11 -1.86
CA SER A 337 31.46 -4.30 -2.24
C SER A 337 32.09 -3.01 -2.79
N ARG A 338 31.38 -2.29 -3.68
CA ARG A 338 31.87 -1.00 -4.23
C ARG A 338 32.10 0.06 -3.15
N LEU A 339 31.27 0.10 -2.10
CA LEU A 339 31.44 1.01 -0.97
C LEU A 339 32.74 0.77 -0.16
N LYS A 340 33.49 -0.30 -0.42
CA LYS A 340 34.82 -0.55 0.20
C LYS A 340 35.96 0.18 -0.52
N ASP A 341 35.76 0.64 -1.75
CA ASP A 341 36.80 1.37 -2.50
C ASP A 341 36.85 2.86 -2.06
N PRO A 342 37.98 3.36 -1.51
CA PRO A 342 38.09 4.76 -1.13
C PRO A 342 37.92 5.74 -2.30
N LYS A 343 38.19 5.33 -3.55
CA LYS A 343 37.92 6.16 -4.75
C LYS A 343 36.44 6.32 -4.99
N VAL A 344 35.66 5.25 -4.82
CA VAL A 344 34.19 5.29 -4.91
C VAL A 344 33.64 6.21 -3.82
N ARG A 345 34.13 6.11 -2.57
CA ARG A 345 33.73 7.05 -1.49
C ARG A 345 34.08 8.51 -1.82
N ALA A 346 35.25 8.77 -2.38
CA ALA A 346 35.64 10.12 -2.80
C ALA A 346 34.73 10.68 -3.92
N GLU A 347 34.32 9.85 -4.89
CA GLU A 347 33.32 10.27 -5.88
C GLU A 347 31.93 10.53 -5.28
N ILE A 348 31.49 9.69 -4.34
CA ILE A 348 30.21 9.86 -3.64
C ILE A 348 30.23 11.17 -2.83
N ARG A 349 31.32 11.44 -2.11
CA ARG A 349 31.52 12.69 -1.36
C ARG A 349 31.35 13.91 -2.26
N ARG A 350 32.08 13.94 -3.36
CA ARG A 350 31.98 15.01 -4.36
C ARG A 350 30.56 15.15 -4.93
N ALA A 351 29.88 14.03 -5.22
CA ALA A 351 28.50 14.06 -5.71
C ALA A 351 27.50 14.61 -4.67
N ILE A 352 27.73 14.37 -3.37
CA ILE A 352 26.91 14.93 -2.28
C ILE A 352 27.16 16.44 -2.14
N GLU A 353 28.41 16.88 -2.22
CA GLU A 353 28.83 18.27 -2.02
C GLU A 353 28.47 19.17 -3.24
N GLU A 354 28.94 18.78 -4.42
CA GLU A 354 28.84 19.53 -5.69
C GLU A 354 27.54 19.23 -6.47
N GLY A 355 26.91 18.08 -6.21
CA GLY A 355 25.81 17.54 -7.01
C GLY A 355 26.27 16.57 -8.11
N LEU A 356 25.32 15.89 -8.75
CA LEU A 356 25.57 14.98 -9.86
C LEU A 356 24.44 15.09 -10.91
N PRO A 357 24.73 15.33 -12.20
CA PRO A 357 23.71 15.35 -13.24
C PRO A 357 22.90 14.05 -13.28
N GLY A 358 21.57 14.17 -13.31
CA GLY A 358 20.65 13.02 -13.26
C GLY A 358 20.34 12.49 -11.86
N TRP A 359 21.01 12.97 -10.80
CA TRP A 359 20.64 12.68 -9.41
C TRP A 359 19.81 13.84 -8.84
N GLY A 360 18.53 13.87 -9.20
CA GLY A 360 17.64 15.00 -8.90
C GLY A 360 17.38 15.23 -7.40
N ASP A 361 17.39 14.16 -6.60
CA ASP A 361 17.13 14.22 -5.16
C ASP A 361 18.37 13.73 -4.38
N ASN A 362 19.27 14.66 -4.07
CA ASN A 362 20.38 14.43 -3.14
C ASN A 362 19.84 14.38 -1.70
N MET A 363 19.51 13.17 -1.24
CA MET A 363 18.84 12.91 0.04
C MET A 363 19.54 13.48 1.27
N VAL A 364 20.85 13.71 1.22
CA VAL A 364 21.60 14.33 2.33
C VAL A 364 21.44 15.85 2.31
N LYS A 365 21.58 16.48 1.13
CA LYS A 365 21.52 17.95 0.99
C LYS A 365 20.11 18.50 1.15
N ILE A 366 19.11 17.78 0.65
CA ILE A 366 17.70 18.19 0.61
C ILE A 366 17.08 18.33 2.02
N VAL A 367 17.53 17.51 2.97
CA VAL A 367 17.15 17.53 4.41
C VAL A 367 18.05 18.42 5.28
N GLY A 368 18.90 19.26 4.66
CA GLY A 368 19.81 20.17 5.38
C GLY A 368 21.08 19.53 5.93
N GLY A 369 21.47 18.35 5.45
CA GLY A 369 22.70 17.65 5.81
C GLY A 369 22.46 16.36 6.61
N TRP A 370 23.56 15.73 7.04
CA TRP A 370 23.55 14.43 7.76
C TRP A 370 22.63 14.39 8.99
N HIS A 371 22.42 15.53 9.65
CA HIS A 371 21.48 15.63 10.77
C HIS A 371 20.02 15.36 10.35
N GLY A 372 19.61 15.73 9.14
CA GLY A 372 18.26 15.48 8.64
C GLY A 372 17.94 14.02 8.29
N VAL A 373 18.95 13.13 8.30
CA VAL A 373 18.81 11.69 8.06
C VAL A 373 18.84 10.93 9.38
N LEU A 374 17.77 10.20 9.71
CA LEU A 374 17.66 9.34 10.89
C LEU A 374 17.66 7.87 10.48
N VAL A 375 18.47 7.04 11.15
CA VAL A 375 18.52 5.59 10.89
C VAL A 375 17.30 4.93 11.55
N ALA A 376 16.43 4.34 10.74
CA ALA A 376 15.09 3.92 11.16
C ALA A 376 15.05 2.43 11.56
N ALA A 377 15.57 1.55 10.69
CA ALA A 377 15.61 0.12 10.92
C ALA A 377 16.86 -0.52 10.33
N LEU A 378 17.42 -1.47 11.08
CA LEU A 378 18.63 -2.24 10.79
C LEU A 378 18.35 -3.73 11.01
N GLN A 379 19.03 -4.59 10.27
CA GLN A 379 18.85 -6.04 10.32
C GLN A 379 19.84 -6.71 11.30
N LYS A 380 21.05 -6.16 11.47
CA LYS A 380 22.08 -6.77 12.33
C LYS A 380 21.94 -6.38 13.82
N PRO A 381 21.91 -7.35 14.76
CA PRO A 381 21.86 -7.07 16.20
C PRO A 381 22.95 -6.12 16.70
N GLU A 382 24.18 -6.24 16.18
CA GLU A 382 25.33 -5.41 16.55
C GLU A 382 25.19 -3.92 16.18
N ASN A 383 24.32 -3.62 15.21
CA ASN A 383 24.07 -2.27 14.71
C ASN A 383 22.77 -1.67 15.27
N LYS A 384 21.87 -2.46 15.90
CA LYS A 384 20.61 -2.00 16.52
C LYS A 384 20.75 -0.78 17.43
N LYS A 385 21.92 -0.63 18.09
CA LYS A 385 22.30 0.55 18.89
C LYS A 385 22.26 1.90 18.13
N PHE A 386 22.24 1.89 16.80
CA PHE A 386 22.16 3.07 15.95
C PHE A 386 20.72 3.40 15.49
N GLU A 387 19.73 2.54 15.76
CA GLU A 387 18.32 2.86 15.44
C GLU A 387 17.83 4.06 16.26
N GLY A 388 17.12 4.98 15.60
CA GLY A 388 16.69 6.25 16.19
C GLY A 388 17.78 7.33 16.25
N MET A 389 19.04 7.03 15.90
CA MET A 389 20.10 8.03 15.82
C MET A 389 20.10 8.75 14.47
N ARG A 390 20.47 10.04 14.47
CA ARG A 390 20.76 10.79 13.25
C ARG A 390 22.14 10.41 12.72
N THR A 391 22.36 10.46 11.40
CA THR A 391 23.59 9.91 10.81
C THR A 391 24.86 10.64 11.23
N ASP A 392 24.78 11.92 11.61
CA ASP A 392 25.88 12.67 12.21
C ASP A 392 26.23 12.17 13.63
N ASP A 393 25.24 11.75 14.43
CA ASP A 393 25.46 11.12 15.73
C ASP A 393 26.01 9.69 15.60
N VAL A 394 25.57 8.93 14.59
CA VAL A 394 26.17 7.63 14.25
C VAL A 394 27.65 7.80 13.88
N ALA A 395 27.98 8.83 13.09
CA ALA A 395 29.34 9.16 12.71
C ALA A 395 30.23 9.50 13.92
N LYS A 396 29.73 10.33 14.85
CA LYS A 396 30.38 10.64 16.13
C LYS A 396 30.61 9.37 16.95
N ALA A 397 29.61 8.50 17.07
CA ALA A 397 29.71 7.24 17.81
C ALA A 397 30.68 6.22 17.18
N MET A 398 30.88 6.28 15.86
CA MET A 398 31.86 5.46 15.13
C MET A 398 33.26 6.10 15.05
N GLY A 399 33.42 7.36 15.48
CA GLY A 399 34.66 8.13 15.37
C GLY A 399 35.09 8.41 13.93
N LYS A 400 34.12 8.62 13.02
CA LYS A 400 34.33 8.70 11.56
C LYS A 400 33.66 9.94 10.96
N ASP A 401 34.08 10.27 9.73
CA ASP A 401 33.31 11.15 8.86
C ASP A 401 31.92 10.52 8.55
N PRO A 402 30.85 11.33 8.40
CA PRO A 402 29.50 10.80 8.19
C PRO A 402 29.32 9.93 6.95
N LEU A 403 29.98 10.22 5.84
CA LEU A 403 29.90 9.37 4.64
C LEU A 403 30.61 8.04 4.87
N ASP A 404 31.75 8.04 5.56
CA ASP A 404 32.48 6.82 5.87
C ASP A 404 31.71 5.94 6.87
N ALA A 405 31.07 6.56 7.88
CA ALA A 405 30.16 5.88 8.80
C ALA A 405 28.93 5.29 8.09
N LEU A 406 28.28 6.06 7.20
CA LEU A 406 27.19 5.58 6.34
C LEU A 406 27.63 4.37 5.49
N CYS A 407 28.76 4.48 4.78
CA CYS A 407 29.26 3.42 3.92
C CYS A 407 29.56 2.14 4.73
N ASP A 408 30.18 2.27 5.91
CA ASP A 408 30.50 1.12 6.76
C ASP A 408 29.24 0.46 7.36
N LEU A 409 28.23 1.25 7.73
CA LEU A 409 26.94 0.74 8.19
C LEU A 409 26.23 -0.02 7.05
N LEU A 410 26.15 0.56 5.85
CA LEU A 410 25.59 -0.09 4.67
C LEU A 410 26.34 -1.38 4.31
N ILE A 411 27.68 -1.39 4.42
CA ILE A 411 28.49 -2.62 4.22
C ILE A 411 28.09 -3.70 5.26
N SER A 412 27.98 -3.33 6.53
CA SER A 412 27.62 -4.27 7.61
C SER A 412 26.21 -4.83 7.46
N GLU A 413 25.27 -4.03 6.97
CA GLU A 413 23.88 -4.42 6.70
C GLU A 413 23.69 -5.11 5.34
N GLY A 414 24.76 -5.38 4.58
CA GLY A 414 24.67 -6.05 3.28
C GLY A 414 24.00 -5.20 2.19
N GLY A 415 24.12 -3.87 2.29
CA GLY A 415 23.60 -2.88 1.33
C GLY A 415 22.19 -2.38 1.61
N SER A 416 21.53 -2.83 2.70
CA SER A 416 20.12 -2.54 2.98
C SER A 416 19.87 -2.12 4.42
N ALA A 417 19.51 -0.86 4.62
CA ALA A 417 19.06 -0.27 5.89
C ALA A 417 18.00 0.79 5.59
N ASP A 418 17.13 1.11 6.55
CA ASP A 418 16.05 2.09 6.38
C ASP A 418 16.36 3.42 7.07
N ALA A 419 15.82 4.51 6.54
CA ALA A 419 15.99 5.86 7.08
C ALA A 419 14.71 6.70 7.00
N VAL A 420 14.59 7.64 7.93
CA VAL A 420 13.62 8.73 7.91
C VAL A 420 14.34 10.03 7.55
N TYR A 421 13.71 10.83 6.70
CA TYR A 421 14.24 12.05 6.09
C TYR A 421 13.32 13.23 6.47
N PHE A 422 13.89 14.25 7.12
CA PHE A 422 13.17 15.38 7.77
C PHE A 422 13.28 16.72 7.02
#